data_AF-A6N1J6-F1
#
_entry.id   AF-A6N1J6-F1
#
_cell.length_a   1.000
_cell.length_b   1.000
_cell.length_c   1.000
_cell.angle_alpha   90.00
_cell.angle_beta   90.00
_cell.angle_gamma   90.00
#
_symmetry.space_group_name_H-M   'P 1'
#
loop_
_entity.id
_entity.type
_entity.pdbx_description
1 polymer ?
#
loop_
_entity_poly.entity_id
_entity_poly.type
_entity_poly.pdbx_seq_one_letter_code
_entity_poly.pdbx_strand_id
1 'polypeptide(L)' 'TAEELATATQVQGDYMPIARGEKRSVEVVKVTDEMKAFKAYAKLRVERMNQRHVGARQKRAAEAEKEEKK' A
#
# COMPACT_ATOMS: atom_id res chain seq x y z
N THR A 1 7.25 -15.39 -42.15
CA THR A 1 6.62 -15.81 -43.43
C THR A 1 6.86 -14.75 -44.51
N ALA A 2 6.56 -15.00 -45.78
CA ALA A 2 6.64 -13.97 -46.83
C ALA A 2 5.78 -12.74 -46.48
N GLU A 3 4.69 -12.97 -45.75
CA GLU A 3 3.77 -11.94 -45.26
C GLU A 3 4.42 -11.04 -44.19
N GLU A 4 5.13 -11.60 -43.21
CA GLU A 4 5.83 -10.79 -42.20
C GLU A 4 6.92 -9.90 -42.82
N LEU A 5 7.65 -10.42 -43.82
CA LEU A 5 8.68 -9.67 -44.54
C LEU A 5 8.11 -8.49 -45.34
N ALA A 6 6.91 -8.65 -45.92
CA ALA A 6 6.23 -7.56 -46.63
C ALA A 6 5.76 -6.45 -45.68
N THR A 7 5.51 -6.77 -44.40
CA THR A 7 4.98 -5.83 -43.40
C THR A 7 6.05 -5.20 -42.48
N ALA A 8 7.30 -5.67 -42.56
CA ALA A 8 8.38 -5.20 -41.72
C ALA A 8 8.77 -3.75 -42.08
N THR A 9 8.54 -2.80 -41.17
CA THR A 9 8.88 -1.38 -41.33
C THR A 9 9.50 -0.83 -40.06
N GLN A 10 10.32 0.22 -40.18
CA GLN A 10 10.92 0.90 -39.03
C GLN A 10 9.84 1.72 -38.32
N VAL A 11 9.65 1.48 -37.03
CA VAL A 11 8.76 2.30 -36.19
C VAL A 11 9.46 3.60 -35.84
N GLN A 12 8.83 4.73 -36.18
CA GLN A 12 9.30 6.06 -35.80
C GLN A 12 8.68 6.47 -34.47
N GLY A 13 9.53 6.83 -33.50
CA GLY A 13 9.12 7.17 -32.13
C GLY A 13 9.31 6.01 -31.13
N ASP A 14 8.77 6.18 -29.92
CA ASP A 14 8.91 5.17 -28.87
C ASP A 14 8.10 3.92 -29.21
N TYR A 15 8.79 2.78 -29.32
CA TYR A 15 8.14 1.49 -29.52
C TYR A 15 7.51 1.03 -28.20
N MET A 16 6.18 0.91 -28.17
CA MET A 16 5.39 0.66 -26.95
C MET A 16 5.67 1.69 -25.85
N PRO A 17 5.24 2.95 -26.01
CA PRO A 17 5.54 4.01 -25.05
C PRO A 17 4.96 3.68 -23.68
N ILE A 18 5.72 3.98 -22.62
CA ILE A 18 5.23 3.91 -21.25
C ILE A 18 4.25 5.08 -21.05
N ALA A 19 3.00 4.86 -21.42
CA ALA A 19 1.92 5.73 -20.99
C ALA A 19 1.87 5.67 -19.47
N ARG A 20 2.12 6.80 -18.80
CA ARG A 20 1.65 6.96 -17.42
C ARG A 20 0.14 6.81 -17.53
N GLY A 21 -0.36 5.62 -17.20
CA GLY A 21 -1.73 5.23 -17.52
C GLY A 21 -2.74 6.28 -17.08
N GLU A 22 -3.92 6.23 -17.69
CA GLU A 22 -5.06 7.03 -17.28
C GLU A 22 -5.14 7.01 -15.75
N LYS A 23 -5.06 8.19 -15.10
CA LYS A 23 -5.14 8.28 -13.64
C LYS A 23 -6.37 7.48 -13.26
N ARG A 24 -6.20 6.35 -12.57
CA ARG A 24 -7.30 5.44 -12.19
C ARG A 24 -8.49 6.29 -11.82
N SER A 25 -9.51 6.28 -12.66
CA SER A 25 -10.72 7.06 -12.45
C SER A 25 -11.41 6.43 -11.25
N VAL A 26 -11.22 7.04 -10.09
CA VAL A 26 -11.94 6.62 -8.90
C VAL A 26 -13.38 7.08 -9.10
N GLU A 27 -14.32 6.15 -9.01
CA GLU A 27 -15.73 6.47 -9.03
C GLU A 27 -16.07 7.41 -7.86
N VAL A 28 -16.89 8.44 -8.11
CA VAL A 28 -17.29 9.38 -7.07
C VAL A 28 -18.36 8.73 -6.19
N VAL A 29 -17.93 8.24 -5.03
CA VAL A 29 -18.81 7.59 -4.04
C VAL A 29 -19.17 8.56 -2.92
N LYS A 30 -20.41 8.46 -2.41
CA LYS A 30 -20.84 9.23 -1.24
C LYS A 30 -20.07 8.77 0.01
N VAL A 31 -19.62 9.72 0.82
CA VAL A 31 -18.89 9.44 2.06
C VAL A 31 -19.82 8.76 3.07
N THR A 32 -19.50 7.52 3.45
CA THR A 32 -20.23 6.78 4.49
C THR A 32 -19.88 7.29 5.88
N ASP A 33 -20.70 7.00 6.88
CA ASP A 33 -20.44 7.46 8.25
C ASP A 33 -19.23 6.78 8.88
N GLU A 34 -18.90 5.55 8.48
CA GLU A 34 -17.65 4.88 8.84
C GLU A 34 -16.42 5.63 8.34
N MET A 35 -16.46 6.14 7.10
CA MET A 35 -15.36 6.94 6.53
C MET A 35 -15.16 8.26 7.27
N LYS A 36 -16.23 8.85 7.80
CA LYS A 36 -16.15 10.07 8.63
C LYS A 36 -15.65 9.77 10.04
N ALA A 37 -16.08 8.66 10.63
CA ALA A 37 -15.66 8.25 11.97
C ALA A 37 -14.19 7.80 12.00
N PHE A 38 -13.63 7.43 10.85
CA PHE A 38 -12.25 6.98 10.73
C PHE A 38 -11.24 8.08 11.02
N LYS A 39 -10.60 8.02 12.19
CA LYS A 39 -9.53 8.93 12.61
C LYS A 39 -8.18 8.56 11.99
N ALA A 40 -7.98 8.92 10.72
CA ALA A 40 -6.79 8.54 9.94
C ALA A 40 -5.45 8.86 10.63
N TYR A 41 -5.29 10.08 11.15
CA TYR A 41 -4.06 10.49 11.83
C TYR A 41 -3.79 9.68 13.11
N ALA A 42 -4.84 9.42 13.89
CA ALA A 42 -4.72 8.62 15.11
C ALA A 42 -4.28 7.17 14.78
N LYS A 43 -4.85 6.57 13.72
CA LYS A 43 -4.44 5.23 13.27
C LYS A 43 -2.97 5.21 12.85
N LEU A 44 -2.52 6.16 12.02
CA LEU A 44 -1.11 6.25 11.62
C LEU A 44 -0.17 6.37 12.83
N ARG A 45 -0.56 7.13 13.86
CA ARG A 45 0.22 7.26 15.10
C ARG A 45 0.27 5.97 15.89
N VAL A 46 -0.85 5.27 16.03
CA VAL A 46 -0.92 3.97 16.72
C VAL A 46 -0.05 2.94 16.00
N GLU A 47 -0.13 2.82 14.68
CA GLU A 47 0.67 1.85 13.92
C GLU A 47 2.18 2.13 14.05
N ARG A 48 2.60 3.40 13.92
CA ARG A 48 4.00 3.80 14.14
C ARG A 48 4.47 3.49 15.56
N MET A 49 3.61 3.71 16.56
CA MET A 49 3.91 3.41 17.96
C MET A 49 4.02 1.88 18.17
N ASN A 50 3.12 1.10 17.59
CA ASN A 50 3.12 -0.35 17.68
C ASN A 50 4.43 -0.90 17.12
N GLN A 51 4.84 -0.47 15.93
CA GLN A 51 6.12 -0.86 15.33
C GLN A 51 7.32 -0.50 16.22
N ARG A 52 7.33 0.70 16.81
CA ARG A 52 8.44 1.15 17.67
C ARG A 52 8.53 0.39 19.00
N HIS A 53 7.39 0.01 19.58
CA HIS A 53 7.32 -0.52 20.95
C HIS A 53 7.09 -2.03 21.03
N VAL A 54 7.20 -2.78 19.93
CA VAL A 54 7.07 -4.26 19.93
C VAL A 54 7.95 -4.90 21.00
N GLY A 55 9.26 -4.66 20.94
CA GLY A 55 10.21 -5.27 21.88
C GLY A 55 10.02 -4.81 23.33
N ALA A 56 9.73 -3.53 23.55
CA ALA A 56 9.46 -3.01 24.89
C ALA A 56 8.19 -3.62 25.50
N ARG A 57 7.14 -3.83 24.71
CA ARG A 57 5.90 -4.47 25.16
C ARG A 57 6.10 -5.96 25.40
N GLN A 58 6.83 -6.66 24.54
CA GLN A 58 7.19 -8.08 24.74
C GLN A 58 8.02 -8.27 26.00
N LYS A 59 9.01 -7.39 26.25
CA LYS A 59 9.81 -7.41 27.48
C LYS A 59 8.94 -7.22 28.72
N ARG A 60 8.07 -6.21 28.72
CA ARG A 60 7.14 -5.97 29.84
C ARG A 60 6.17 -7.13 30.06
N ALA A 61 5.65 -7.74 28.99
CA ALA A 61 4.78 -8.91 29.10
C ALA A 61 5.53 -10.11 29.72
N ALA A 62 6.77 -10.36 29.29
CA ALA A 62 7.61 -11.42 29.84
C ALA A 62 8.04 -11.16 31.30
N GLU A 63 8.19 -9.90 31.71
CA GLU A 63 8.46 -9.53 33.10
C GLU A 63 7.22 -9.71 33.98
N ALA A 64 6.05 -9.26 33.52
CA ALA A 64 4.77 -9.46 34.22
C ALA A 64 4.44 -10.94 34.42
N GLU A 65 4.62 -11.79 33.39
CA GLU A 65 4.41 -13.23 33.52
C GLU A 65 5.37 -13.90 34.52
N LYS A 66 6.59 -13.37 34.69
CA LYS A 66 7.55 -13.88 35.68
C LYS A 66 7.17 -13.44 37.10
N GLU A 67 6.56 -12.28 37.25
CA GLU A 67 6.10 -11.74 38.53
C GLU A 67 4.83 -12.44 39.00
N GLU A 68 3.88 -12.75 38.09
CA GLU A 68 2.67 -13.52 38.40
C GLU A 68 2.94 -15.00 38.75
N LYS A 69 4.06 -15.56 38.28
CA LYS A 69 4.45 -16.95 38.56
C LYS A 69 5.32 -17.12 39.81
N LYS A 70 5.62 -16.02 40.52
CA LYS A 70 6.49 -15.99 41.69
C LYS A 70 5.67 -15.84 42.97
#